data_AF-A0A3B9P6W7-F1
#
_entry.id   AF-A0A3B9P6W7-F1
#
_cell.length_a   1.000
_cell.length_b   1.000
_cell.length_c   1.000
_cell.angle_alpha   90.00
_cell.angle_beta   90.00
_cell.angle_gamma   90.00
#
_symmetry.space_group_name_H-M   'P 1'
#
loop_
_entity.id
_entity.type
_entity.pdbx_description
1 polymer ?
#
loop_
_entity_poly.entity_id
_entity_poly.type
_entity_poly.pdbx_seq_one_letter_code
_entity_poly.pdbx_strand_id
1 'polypeptide(L)'
;MRTIKAAYKKIANAVRPVLLSIVALFLAGVITTVFHLIFTPFLDPFPQEALMSADWAGKVAAMDAYMKANPFAVYSALIAHGMGAFAGVYFLTRLNIAYDRKNNIVRPQWIGPLIVAGFWMYADIQNDLRDAPIGPAWTILDVVVTAVLSFLAYLLAGGARKARTTDEFYKG
;
A
#
# COMPACT_ATOMS: atom_id res chain seq x y z
N MET A 1 34.36 -15.62 -16.53
CA MET A 1 33.23 -14.79 -17.02
C MET A 1 31.84 -15.40 -16.80
N ARG A 2 31.59 -16.68 -17.13
CA ARG A 2 30.26 -17.33 -17.02
C ARG A 2 29.70 -17.36 -15.58
N THR A 3 30.56 -17.54 -14.58
CA THR A 3 30.24 -17.60 -13.14
C THR A 3 29.84 -16.25 -12.55
N ILE A 4 30.56 -15.17 -12.88
CA ILE A 4 30.25 -13.81 -12.40
C ILE A 4 28.89 -13.34 -12.93
N LYS A 5 28.59 -13.60 -14.21
CA LYS A 5 27.30 -13.26 -14.82
C LYS A 5 26.13 -14.01 -14.18
N ALA A 6 26.32 -15.28 -13.82
CA ALA A 6 25.32 -16.08 -13.13
C ALA A 6 25.08 -15.57 -11.69
N ALA A 7 26.15 -15.24 -10.96
CA ALA A 7 26.06 -14.65 -9.62
C ALA A 7 25.31 -13.31 -9.64
N TYR A 8 25.66 -12.41 -10.58
CA TYR A 8 24.97 -11.13 -10.73
C TYR A 8 23.47 -11.30 -11.01
N LYS A 9 23.10 -12.22 -11.92
CA LYS A 9 21.69 -12.51 -12.21
C LYS A 9 20.93 -13.01 -10.98
N LYS A 10 21.56 -13.85 -10.16
CA LYS A 10 20.97 -14.35 -8.90
C LYS A 10 20.74 -13.22 -7.90
N ILE A 11 21.72 -12.34 -7.72
CA ILE A 11 21.62 -11.16 -6.84
C ILE A 11 20.52 -10.22 -7.33
N ALA A 12 20.52 -9.86 -8.62
CA ALA A 12 19.52 -8.97 -9.20
C ALA A 12 18.09 -9.52 -9.03
N ASN A 13 17.90 -10.83 -9.24
CA ASN A 13 16.60 -11.48 -9.06
C ASN A 13 16.12 -11.48 -7.59
N ALA A 14 17.03 -11.49 -6.63
CA ALA A 14 16.72 -11.44 -5.21
C ALA A 14 16.45 -10.01 -4.71
N VAL A 15 17.21 -9.03 -5.19
CA VAL A 15 17.11 -7.61 -4.75
C VAL A 15 15.94 -6.89 -5.42
N ARG A 16 15.65 -7.18 -6.69
CA ARG A 16 14.60 -6.48 -7.45
C ARG A 16 13.23 -6.44 -6.75
N PRO A 17 12.68 -7.54 -6.20
CA PRO A 17 11.38 -7.50 -5.53
C PRO A 17 11.36 -6.57 -4.31
N VAL A 18 12.48 -6.47 -3.58
CA VAL A 18 12.62 -5.58 -2.43
C VAL A 18 12.57 -4.12 -2.90
N LEU A 19 13.41 -3.75 -3.88
CA LEU A 19 13.39 -2.41 -4.46
C LEU A 19 12.01 -2.06 -5.04
N LEU A 20 11.36 -3.02 -5.69
CA LEU A 20 10.03 -2.81 -6.25
C LEU A 20 8.97 -2.63 -5.16
N SER A 21 9.13 -3.24 -3.98
CA SER A 21 8.25 -3.03 -2.83
C SER A 21 8.42 -1.62 -2.26
N ILE A 22 9.64 -1.10 -2.21
CA ILE A 22 9.90 0.31 -1.82
C ILE A 22 9.23 1.27 -2.79
N VAL A 23 9.40 1.05 -4.10
CA VAL A 23 8.74 1.87 -5.14
C VAL A 23 7.21 1.77 -5.04
N ALA A 24 6.68 0.59 -4.73
CA ALA A 24 5.24 0.39 -4.56
C ALA A 24 4.68 1.12 -3.32
N LEU A 25 5.41 1.15 -2.21
CA LEU A 25 5.05 1.94 -1.03
C LEU A 25 5.08 3.43 -1.31
N PHE A 26 6.09 3.92 -2.04
CA PHE A 26 6.13 5.31 -2.48
C PHE A 26 4.92 5.65 -3.37
N LEU A 27 4.58 4.78 -4.33
CA LEU A 27 3.41 4.96 -5.18
C LEU A 27 2.11 4.97 -4.37
N ALA A 28 1.99 4.09 -3.37
CA ALA A 28 0.84 4.08 -2.46
C ALA A 28 0.68 5.44 -1.75
N GLY A 29 1.78 6.04 -1.28
CA GLY A 29 1.78 7.40 -0.72
C GLY A 29 1.32 8.46 -1.71
N VAL A 30 1.87 8.47 -2.93
CA VAL A 30 1.45 9.42 -3.97
C VAL A 30 -0.05 9.31 -4.26
N ILE A 31 -0.57 8.08 -4.43
CA ILE A 31 -1.99 7.86 -4.71
C ILE A 31 -2.85 8.28 -3.52
N THR A 32 -2.45 7.96 -2.29
CA THR A 32 -3.13 8.42 -1.08
C THR A 32 -3.25 9.94 -1.04
N THR A 33 -2.14 10.66 -1.29
CA THR A 33 -2.16 12.12 -1.38
C THR A 33 -3.14 12.61 -2.46
N VAL A 34 -3.13 12.00 -3.65
CA VAL A 34 -4.07 12.38 -4.72
C VAL A 34 -5.52 12.21 -4.27
N PHE A 35 -5.85 11.10 -3.61
CA PHE A 35 -7.21 10.88 -3.11
C PHE A 35 -7.59 11.89 -2.01
N HIS A 36 -6.70 12.20 -1.08
CA HIS A 36 -6.96 13.28 -0.12
C HIS A 36 -7.23 14.63 -0.81
N LEU A 37 -6.46 14.97 -1.85
CA LEU A 37 -6.64 16.20 -2.62
C LEU A 37 -7.99 16.25 -3.36
N ILE A 38 -8.50 15.11 -3.84
CA ILE A 38 -9.83 15.03 -4.45
C ILE A 38 -10.92 15.40 -3.45
N PHE A 39 -10.75 15.05 -2.18
CA PHE A 39 -11.74 15.30 -1.13
C PHE A 39 -11.59 16.66 -0.45
N THR A 40 -10.43 17.31 -0.56
CA THR A 40 -10.16 18.63 0.06
C THR A 40 -11.22 19.69 -0.22
N PRO A 41 -11.81 19.83 -1.43
CA PRO A 41 -12.85 20.83 -1.69
C PRO A 41 -14.15 20.65 -0.87
N PHE A 42 -14.33 19.50 -0.23
CA PHE A 42 -15.54 19.15 0.53
C PHE A 42 -15.32 19.14 2.04
N LEU A 43 -14.12 19.50 2.51
CA LEU A 43 -13.73 19.46 3.91
C LEU A 43 -13.13 20.79 4.33
N ASP A 44 -13.29 21.15 5.58
CA ASP A 44 -12.50 22.24 6.18
C ASP A 44 -11.01 21.89 6.14
N PRO A 45 -10.13 22.90 6.20
CA PRO A 45 -8.68 22.69 6.25
C PRO A 45 -8.29 21.69 7.34
N PHE A 46 -7.49 20.69 6.95
CA PHE A 46 -6.97 19.70 7.88
C PHE A 46 -6.09 20.41 8.95
N PRO A 47 -6.25 20.11 10.25
CA PRO A 47 -5.60 20.86 11.33
C PRO A 47 -4.12 20.49 11.53
N GLN A 48 -3.33 20.48 10.44
CA GLN A 48 -1.94 20.00 10.43
C GLN A 48 -1.05 20.70 11.46
N GLU A 49 -1.10 22.03 11.53
CA GLU A 49 -0.26 22.82 12.45
C GLU A 49 -0.58 22.52 13.92
N ALA A 50 -1.87 22.35 14.25
CA ALA A 50 -2.31 21.99 15.58
C ALA A 50 -1.83 20.58 15.96
N LEU A 51 -1.90 19.63 15.02
CA LEU A 51 -1.43 18.26 15.25
C LEU A 51 0.09 18.20 15.43
N MET A 52 0.86 18.95 14.65
CA MET A 52 2.33 18.91 14.71
C MET A 52 2.90 19.53 15.98
N SER A 53 2.17 20.45 16.62
CA SER A 53 2.62 21.19 17.81
C SER A 53 2.08 20.61 19.12
N ALA A 54 1.07 19.73 19.06
CA ALA A 54 0.41 19.17 20.22
C ALA A 54 1.08 17.90 20.77
N ASP A 55 0.90 17.68 22.07
CA ASP A 55 1.08 16.36 22.67
C ASP A 55 -0.06 15.40 22.26
N TRP A 56 0.00 14.14 22.69
CA TRP A 56 -0.99 13.15 22.26
C TRP A 56 -2.42 13.53 22.65
N ALA A 57 -2.65 14.05 23.86
CA ALA A 57 -3.98 14.46 24.31
C ALA A 57 -4.51 15.65 23.48
N GLY A 58 -3.64 16.62 23.16
CA GLY A 58 -3.98 17.73 22.28
C GLY A 58 -4.31 17.28 20.86
N LYS A 59 -3.59 16.31 20.31
CA LYS A 59 -3.90 15.73 18.99
C LYS A 59 -5.28 15.07 18.97
N VAL A 60 -5.62 14.31 20.01
CA VAL A 60 -6.96 13.69 20.14
C VAL A 60 -8.05 14.74 20.18
N ALA A 61 -7.88 15.81 20.97
CA ALA A 61 -8.85 16.89 21.05
C ALA A 61 -9.02 17.63 19.72
N ALA A 62 -7.92 17.90 19.01
CA ALA A 62 -7.94 18.56 17.71
C ALA A 62 -8.63 17.71 16.64
N MET A 63 -8.34 16.41 16.57
CA MET A 63 -8.99 15.49 15.65
C MET A 63 -10.47 15.29 15.96
N ASP A 64 -10.83 15.14 17.24
CA ASP A 64 -12.25 15.01 17.65
C ASP A 64 -13.07 16.25 17.26
N ALA A 65 -12.53 17.45 17.49
CA ALA A 65 -13.16 18.69 17.06
C ALA A 65 -13.29 18.77 15.53
N TYR A 66 -12.22 18.43 14.79
CA TYR A 66 -12.22 18.42 13.33
C TYR A 66 -13.25 17.43 12.76
N MET A 67 -13.28 16.20 13.26
CA MET A 67 -14.21 15.16 12.81
C MET A 67 -15.67 15.48 13.12
N LYS A 68 -15.94 16.20 14.22
CA LYS A 68 -17.29 16.71 14.53
C LYS A 68 -17.75 17.78 13.55
N ALA A 69 -16.85 18.69 13.17
CA ALA A 69 -17.11 19.70 12.15
C ALA A 69 -17.18 19.09 10.73
N ASN A 70 -16.43 18.01 10.50
CA ASN A 70 -16.27 17.36 9.20
C ASN A 70 -16.57 15.85 9.27
N PRO A 71 -17.85 15.44 9.41
CA PRO A 71 -18.19 14.01 9.55
C PRO A 71 -17.75 13.14 8.37
N PHE A 72 -17.55 13.73 7.19
CA PHE A 72 -17.09 13.03 6.00
C PHE A 72 -15.57 12.81 5.94
N ALA A 73 -14.79 13.49 6.79
CA ALA A 73 -13.33 13.42 6.77
C ALA A 73 -12.82 12.00 6.96
N VAL A 74 -13.41 11.24 7.89
CA VAL A 74 -12.99 9.86 8.16
C VAL A 74 -13.19 8.96 6.95
N TYR A 75 -14.35 9.03 6.27
CA TYR A 75 -14.60 8.23 5.08
C TYR A 75 -13.65 8.59 3.93
N SER A 76 -13.30 9.86 3.80
CA SER A 76 -12.30 10.30 2.81
C SER A 76 -10.92 9.68 3.08
N ALA A 77 -10.52 9.56 4.37
CA ALA A 77 -9.27 8.93 4.77
C ALA A 77 -9.29 7.42 4.48
N LEU A 78 -10.36 6.71 4.87
CA LEU A 78 -10.54 5.28 4.58
C LEU A 78 -10.40 4.98 3.08
N ILE A 79 -11.00 5.84 2.23
CA ILE A 79 -10.89 5.69 0.77
C ILE A 79 -9.46 5.99 0.31
N ALA A 80 -8.85 7.08 0.78
CA ALA A 80 -7.52 7.48 0.36
C ALA A 80 -6.45 6.43 0.72
N HIS A 81 -6.43 5.99 1.98
CA HIS A 81 -5.52 4.96 2.48
C HIS A 81 -5.73 3.63 1.74
N GLY A 82 -6.99 3.18 1.66
CA GLY A 82 -7.35 1.96 0.96
C GLY A 82 -6.97 1.95 -0.52
N MET A 83 -7.15 3.08 -1.23
CA MET A 83 -6.77 3.21 -2.64
C MET A 83 -5.26 3.33 -2.84
N GLY A 84 -4.54 3.94 -1.90
CA GLY A 84 -3.08 3.90 -1.86
C GLY A 84 -2.55 2.48 -1.78
N ALA A 85 -3.03 1.72 -0.80
CA ALA A 85 -2.69 0.31 -0.62
C ALA A 85 -3.04 -0.53 -1.86
N PHE A 86 -4.23 -0.36 -2.40
CA PHE A 86 -4.68 -1.00 -3.64
C PHE A 86 -3.68 -0.76 -4.78
N ALA A 87 -3.30 0.49 -5.02
CA ALA A 87 -2.41 0.85 -6.12
C ALA A 87 -1.00 0.24 -5.93
N GLY A 88 -0.43 0.34 -4.73
CA GLY A 88 0.88 -0.22 -4.42
C GLY A 88 0.91 -1.74 -4.62
N VAL A 89 -0.07 -2.45 -4.06
CA VAL A 89 -0.20 -3.91 -4.17
C VAL A 89 -0.43 -4.33 -5.63
N TYR A 90 -1.33 -3.66 -6.35
CA TYR A 90 -1.62 -3.96 -7.74
C TYR A 90 -0.37 -3.80 -8.61
N PHE A 91 0.32 -2.67 -8.46
CA PHE A 91 1.54 -2.34 -9.20
C PHE A 91 2.65 -3.37 -9.00
N LEU A 92 2.97 -3.68 -7.73
CA LEU A 92 4.00 -4.65 -7.38
C LEU A 92 3.69 -6.03 -7.93
N THR A 93 2.46 -6.50 -7.71
CA THR A 93 2.01 -7.83 -8.15
C THR A 93 2.14 -7.95 -9.67
N ARG A 94 1.64 -6.95 -10.40
CA ARG A 94 1.62 -6.96 -11.87
C ARG A 94 3.03 -6.96 -12.45
N LEU A 95 3.91 -6.11 -11.93
CA LEU A 95 5.29 -6.01 -12.41
C LEU A 95 6.16 -7.20 -12.01
N ASN A 96 5.93 -7.83 -10.86
CA ASN A 96 6.61 -9.06 -10.51
C ASN A 96 6.21 -10.20 -11.44
N ILE A 97 4.91 -10.40 -11.66
CA ILE A 97 4.41 -11.43 -12.59
C ILE A 97 4.96 -11.21 -14.00
N ALA A 98 4.91 -9.97 -14.51
CA ALA A 98 5.40 -9.66 -15.85
C ALA A 98 6.90 -9.98 -16.02
N TYR A 99 7.72 -9.60 -15.03
CA TYR A 99 9.15 -9.86 -15.06
C TYR A 99 9.48 -11.34 -14.92
N ASP A 100 8.82 -12.04 -14.01
CA ASP A 100 9.07 -13.45 -13.76
C ASP A 100 8.70 -14.29 -14.98
N ARG A 101 7.59 -13.96 -15.66
CA ARG A 101 7.21 -14.57 -16.94
C ARG A 101 8.25 -14.31 -18.02
N LYS A 102 8.71 -13.06 -18.19
CA LYS A 102 9.72 -12.71 -19.20
C LYS A 102 11.04 -13.46 -18.99
N ASN A 103 11.36 -13.81 -17.74
CA ASN A 103 12.65 -14.39 -17.37
C ASN A 103 12.57 -15.88 -16.98
N ASN A 104 11.41 -16.53 -17.14
CA ASN A 104 11.16 -17.92 -16.73
C ASN A 104 11.53 -18.20 -15.27
N ILE A 105 11.15 -17.29 -14.37
CA ILE A 105 11.38 -17.42 -12.92
C ILE A 105 10.12 -17.97 -12.26
N VAL A 106 10.27 -19.07 -11.52
CA VAL A 106 9.18 -19.65 -10.72
C VAL A 106 9.41 -19.28 -9.26
N ARG A 107 8.52 -18.45 -8.70
CA ARG A 107 8.54 -18.07 -7.27
C ARG A 107 7.16 -17.62 -6.77
N PRO A 108 6.93 -17.60 -5.45
CA PRO A 108 5.68 -17.11 -4.87
C PRO A 108 5.43 -15.64 -5.21
N GLN A 109 4.23 -15.32 -5.70
CA GLN A 109 3.84 -13.96 -6.09
C GLN A 109 3.17 -13.18 -4.96
N TRP A 110 2.91 -13.82 -3.81
CA TRP A 110 2.19 -13.22 -2.69
C TRP A 110 3.10 -12.50 -1.68
N ILE A 111 4.40 -12.81 -1.63
CA ILE A 111 5.32 -12.27 -0.62
C ILE A 111 5.47 -10.75 -0.74
N GLY A 112 5.77 -10.24 -1.94
CA GLY A 112 5.90 -8.80 -2.16
C GLY A 112 4.62 -8.02 -1.83
N PRO A 113 3.46 -8.42 -2.38
CA PRO A 113 2.16 -7.84 -2.05
C PRO A 113 1.86 -7.81 -0.55
N LEU A 114 2.17 -8.89 0.17
CA LEU A 114 2.00 -8.96 1.62
C LEU A 114 2.90 -7.96 2.35
N ILE A 115 4.15 -7.77 1.90
CA ILE A 115 5.06 -6.76 2.45
C ILE A 115 4.47 -5.36 2.26
N VAL A 116 4.02 -5.02 1.04
CA VAL A 116 3.45 -3.70 0.76
C VAL A 116 2.19 -3.46 1.59
N ALA A 117 1.24 -4.41 1.57
CA ALA A 117 0.02 -4.29 2.36
C ALA A 117 0.32 -4.19 3.86
N GLY A 118 1.24 -4.99 4.37
CA GLY A 118 1.64 -4.98 5.79
C GLY A 118 2.25 -3.65 6.23
N PHE A 119 3.19 -3.11 5.46
CA PHE A 119 3.78 -1.81 5.76
C PHE A 119 2.79 -0.66 5.61
N TRP A 120 1.85 -0.76 4.67
CA TRP A 120 0.82 0.26 4.50
C TRP A 120 -0.17 0.25 5.67
N MET A 121 -0.69 -0.91 6.06
CA MET A 121 -1.53 -1.05 7.26
C MET A 121 -0.82 -0.58 8.54
N TYR A 122 0.49 -0.81 8.65
CA TYR A 122 1.27 -0.27 9.76
C TYR A 122 1.32 1.27 9.72
N ALA A 123 1.48 1.87 8.54
CA ALA A 123 1.42 3.32 8.39
C ALA A 123 0.04 3.87 8.76
N ASP A 124 -1.05 3.23 8.33
CA ASP A 124 -2.42 3.59 8.71
C ASP A 124 -2.58 3.55 10.25
N ILE A 125 -2.17 2.46 10.91
CA ILE A 125 -2.22 2.34 12.38
C ILE A 125 -1.43 3.45 13.08
N GLN A 126 -0.24 3.77 12.58
CA GLN A 126 0.60 4.80 13.17
C GLN A 126 -0.03 6.19 12.99
N ASN A 127 -0.54 6.47 11.80
CA ASN A 127 -1.24 7.70 11.51
C ASN A 127 -2.47 7.86 12.43
N ASP A 128 -3.34 6.86 12.44
CA ASP A 128 -4.66 6.90 13.06
C ASP A 128 -4.67 6.81 14.58
N LEU A 129 -3.55 6.39 15.19
CA LEU A 129 -3.41 6.32 16.65
C LEU A 129 -2.43 7.36 17.22
N ARG A 130 -1.55 7.93 16.39
CA ARG A 130 -0.46 8.81 16.87
C ARG A 130 -0.37 10.15 16.17
N ASP A 131 -0.53 10.21 14.86
CA ASP A 131 -0.27 11.45 14.09
C ASP A 131 -1.55 12.25 13.87
N ALA A 132 -2.61 11.59 13.44
CA ALA A 132 -3.96 12.11 13.26
C ALA A 132 -4.96 11.15 13.96
N PRO A 133 -5.01 11.15 15.31
CA PRO A 133 -5.76 10.16 16.06
C PRO A 133 -7.27 10.23 15.79
N ILE A 134 -7.82 9.24 15.08
CA ILE A 134 -9.26 9.12 14.78
C ILE A 134 -10.00 8.16 15.72
N GLY A 135 -9.25 7.48 16.59
CA GLY A 135 -9.75 6.57 17.61
C GLY A 135 -9.89 5.11 17.14
N PRO A 136 -9.89 4.15 18.08
CA PRO A 136 -9.65 2.74 17.76
C PRO A 136 -10.67 2.10 16.82
N ALA A 137 -11.94 2.47 16.92
CA ALA A 137 -13.00 1.90 16.07
C ALA A 137 -12.80 2.28 14.60
N TRP A 138 -12.45 3.54 14.34
CA TRP A 138 -12.18 4.03 12.99
C TRP A 138 -10.87 3.46 12.45
N THR A 139 -9.82 3.37 13.27
CA THR A 139 -8.56 2.70 12.89
C THR A 139 -8.78 1.24 12.49
N ILE A 140 -9.60 0.49 13.23
CA ILE A 140 -9.91 -0.91 12.88
C ILE A 140 -10.60 -0.96 11.51
N LEU A 141 -11.57 -0.07 11.28
CA LEU A 141 -12.25 -0.01 10.00
C LEU A 141 -11.28 0.34 8.85
N ASP A 142 -10.36 1.27 9.06
CA ASP A 142 -9.34 1.67 8.08
C ASP A 142 -8.46 0.50 7.68
N VAL A 143 -7.84 -0.14 8.68
CA VAL A 143 -6.98 -1.30 8.46
C VAL A 143 -7.72 -2.44 7.75
N VAL A 144 -9.00 -2.69 8.10
CA VAL A 144 -9.81 -3.70 7.43
C VAL A 144 -10.10 -3.34 5.97
N VAL A 145 -10.47 -2.09 5.69
CA VAL A 145 -10.71 -1.60 4.32
C VAL A 145 -9.42 -1.69 3.51
N THR A 146 -8.30 -1.23 4.05
CA THR A 146 -6.96 -1.36 3.46
C THR A 146 -6.61 -2.81 3.17
N ALA A 147 -6.87 -3.75 4.09
CA ALA A 147 -6.61 -5.17 3.90
C ALA A 147 -7.47 -5.76 2.77
N VAL A 148 -8.77 -5.46 2.75
CA VAL A 148 -9.71 -5.95 1.72
C VAL A 148 -9.32 -5.42 0.35
N LEU A 149 -9.02 -4.13 0.23
CA LEU A 149 -8.62 -3.52 -1.04
C LEU A 149 -7.24 -4.01 -1.51
N SER A 150 -6.30 -4.22 -0.59
CA SER A 150 -5.01 -4.87 -0.89
C SER A 150 -5.21 -6.28 -1.44
N PHE A 151 -6.09 -7.07 -0.81
CA PHE A 151 -6.38 -8.42 -1.28
C PHE A 151 -7.05 -8.41 -2.67
N LEU A 152 -8.01 -7.50 -2.88
CA LEU A 152 -8.65 -7.31 -4.18
C LEU A 152 -7.63 -6.92 -5.25
N ALA A 153 -6.73 -5.98 -4.97
CA ALA A 153 -5.65 -5.56 -5.86
C ALA A 153 -4.75 -6.73 -6.25
N TYR A 154 -4.37 -7.57 -5.29
CA TYR A 154 -3.58 -8.77 -5.51
C TYR A 154 -4.29 -9.74 -6.47
N LEU A 155 -5.59 -9.99 -6.26
CA LEU A 155 -6.39 -10.84 -7.14
C LEU A 155 -6.49 -10.28 -8.56
N LEU A 156 -6.85 -8.99 -8.70
CA LEU A 156 -7.02 -8.33 -9.99
C LEU A 156 -5.72 -8.25 -10.79
N ALA A 157 -4.58 -8.03 -10.12
CA ALA A 157 -3.27 -8.06 -10.77
C ALA A 157 -2.86 -9.46 -11.27
N GLY A 158 -3.58 -10.51 -10.84
CA GLY A 158 -3.35 -11.90 -11.20
C GLY A 158 -2.47 -12.66 -10.22
N GLY A 159 -2.33 -12.18 -8.99
CA GLY A 159 -1.48 -12.75 -7.95
C GLY A 159 -1.81 -14.21 -7.61
N ALA A 160 -3.09 -14.58 -7.67
CA ALA A 160 -3.57 -15.95 -7.43
C ALA A 160 -3.47 -16.87 -8.65
N ARG A 161 -3.02 -16.37 -9.81
CA ARG A 161 -2.88 -17.23 -11.01
C ARG A 161 -1.69 -18.17 -10.81
N LYS A 162 -1.86 -19.44 -11.17
CA LYS A 162 -0.76 -20.43 -11.13
C LYS A 162 0.45 -19.89 -11.90
N ALA A 163 1.64 -20.10 -11.33
CA ALA A 163 2.88 -19.90 -12.07
C ALA A 163 2.88 -20.91 -13.23
N ARG A 164 2.90 -20.41 -14.47
CA ARG A 164 3.03 -21.28 -15.64
C ARG A 164 4.34 -22.05 -15.53
N THR A 165 4.28 -23.36 -15.64
CA THR A 165 5.48 -24.20 -15.67
C THR A 165 6.17 -24.05 -17.03
N THR A 166 7.46 -24.37 -17.11
CA THR A 166 8.23 -24.31 -18.35
C THR A 166 7.60 -25.11 -19.50
N ASP A 167 6.88 -26.18 -19.18
CA ASP A 167 6.24 -27.07 -20.16
C ASP A 167 4.99 -26.46 -20.83
N GLU A 168 4.38 -25.45 -20.21
CA GLU A 168 3.22 -24.73 -20.76
C GLU A 168 3.63 -23.61 -21.74
N PHE A 169 4.91 -23.20 -21.73
CA PHE A 169 5.41 -22.13 -22.59
C PHE A 169 5.76 -22.61 -24.01
N TYR A 170 6.14 -23.89 -24.16
CA TYR A 170 6.53 -24.49 -25.45
C TYR A 170 5.37 -25.18 -26.21
N LYS A 171 4.13 -25.09 -25.69
CA LYS A 171 2.93 -25.65 -26.33
C LYS A 171 2.09 -24.61 -27.08
N GLY A 172 2.62 -23.39 -27.26
CA GLY A 172 2.01 -22.31 -28.03
C GLY A 172 2.80 -22.03 -29.29
#